data_AF-A0A9D1PXS8-F1
#
_entry.id   AF-A0A9D1PXS8-F1
#
_cell.length_a   1.000
_cell.length_b   1.000
_cell.length_c   1.000
_cell.angle_alpha   90.00
_cell.angle_beta   90.00
_cell.angle_gamma   90.00
#
_symmetry.space_group_name_H-M   'P 1'
#
loop_
_entity.id
_entity.type
_entity.pdbx_description
1 polymer ?
#
loop_
_entity_poly.entity_id
_entity_poly.type
_entity_poly.pdbx_seq_one_letter_code
_entity_poly.pdbx_strand_id
1 'polypeptide(L)'
;MTIDVRRVCDIRLDEQDFEQNVELYSFLLENNIYYKLNEHLVASPEQLAFMVALSHDQLYVPCSDAIFFDLMKRELPPRIRREYGRAWRINMDVLNSLPLDDHARRNLRIFCLKRLRRTLLFHDIIPSRLVKRLTSVLISPADVDGDPWKARRSAHTALQAQSLKREVLRALLDELPLGLACPVPRQPAEQQTDRHKTDGLKTDSQDSSLTADDRKPDGLKTDGQAADETSQSLRALRQRLDRTTFARLACLSAHDPEWALGDAGRIRTCFARAEARLAELWDEVPALKSRHSTILLLCDATGGACYDLKLAHFLIERGHRVVYAVKNSFYFNAPTLQDLHTDPALHELVRDACLCENEALSKKELLRLLREWRLIIIGDGTRERLNLLRVSITFSRAWKEADLVLAKGWRLKDVLLGTSHEFTRDIVCWQAKGNGFDVAFKPHAPWVRKLSERDINGLADGIIARMREAHASGRPVIFYSCIIGSIPGQTKTALRLAVAIVDHLQKRLPNACIINPARHFVEGMDGDDLMYMWERVQRSGLINIWFFQTADDIEEGFRLLNEPMPEQWIGKDATYSTGCTKEMHIALEVQKLNPEMQIRGPDPRTFFRRGEYGVGKYFDATLVRR
;
A
#
# COMPACT_ATOMS: atom_id res chain seq x y z
N MET A 1 19.43 -28.57 -3.13
CA MET A 1 20.02 -27.73 -4.20
C MET A 1 21.00 -26.70 -3.61
N THR A 2 22.18 -26.47 -4.20
CA THR A 2 23.07 -25.36 -3.80
C THR A 2 22.64 -24.14 -4.60
N ILE A 3 21.61 -23.45 -4.13
CA ILE A 3 21.27 -22.13 -4.66
C ILE A 3 22.45 -21.24 -4.27
N ASP A 4 23.33 -20.88 -5.21
CA ASP A 4 24.49 -19.97 -4.98
C ASP A 4 24.06 -18.50 -4.81
N VAL A 5 22.79 -18.31 -4.47
CA VAL A 5 22.12 -17.03 -4.37
C VAL A 5 21.88 -16.75 -2.90
N ARG A 6 22.31 -15.56 -2.44
CA ARG A 6 22.20 -15.14 -1.04
C ARG A 6 20.92 -14.36 -0.71
N ARG A 7 20.16 -13.98 -1.74
CA ARG A 7 18.96 -13.14 -1.63
C ARG A 7 17.81 -13.75 -2.43
N VAL A 8 16.59 -13.72 -1.89
CA VAL A 8 15.44 -14.30 -2.59
C VAL A 8 15.12 -13.52 -3.86
N CYS A 9 15.28 -12.19 -3.82
CA CYS A 9 15.04 -11.32 -4.97
C CYS A 9 15.94 -11.63 -6.18
N ASP A 10 17.03 -12.37 -6.02
CA ASP A 10 17.91 -12.73 -7.14
C ASP A 10 17.45 -14.00 -7.86
N ILE A 11 16.43 -14.69 -7.33
CA ILE A 11 15.87 -15.91 -7.91
C ILE A 11 14.88 -15.55 -9.03
N ARG A 12 14.97 -16.27 -10.15
CA ARG A 12 14.05 -16.15 -11.30
C ARG A 12 13.37 -17.50 -11.54
N LEU A 13 12.09 -17.45 -11.90
CA LEU A 13 11.30 -18.62 -12.29
C LEU A 13 11.31 -18.73 -13.82
N ASP A 14 12.37 -19.33 -14.39
CA ASP A 14 12.37 -19.64 -15.82
C ASP A 14 11.59 -20.94 -16.08
N GLU A 15 10.60 -20.87 -16.97
CA GLU A 15 9.78 -22.01 -17.36
C GLU A 15 10.56 -23.07 -18.15
N GLN A 16 11.69 -22.68 -18.77
CA GLN A 16 12.55 -23.59 -19.51
C GLN A 16 13.43 -24.46 -18.60
N ASP A 17 13.61 -24.07 -17.34
CA ASP A 17 14.46 -24.75 -16.35
C ASP A 17 13.67 -25.41 -15.22
N PHE A 18 12.47 -25.94 -15.51
CA PHE A 18 11.63 -26.60 -14.51
C PHE A 18 12.36 -27.76 -13.79
N GLU A 19 13.09 -28.59 -14.53
CA GLU A 19 13.85 -29.73 -13.98
C GLU A 19 14.93 -29.30 -12.99
N GLN A 20 15.52 -28.13 -13.19
CA GLN A 20 16.55 -27.59 -12.31
C GLN A 20 15.94 -26.95 -11.05
N ASN A 21 14.67 -26.55 -11.09
CA ASN A 21 13.97 -25.81 -10.04
C ASN A 21 12.89 -26.62 -9.31
N VAL A 22 12.88 -27.96 -9.40
CA VAL A 22 11.84 -28.83 -8.83
C VAL A 22 11.64 -28.59 -7.32
N GLU A 23 12.71 -28.45 -6.54
CA GLU A 23 12.62 -28.17 -5.08
C GLU A 23 11.88 -26.85 -4.83
N LEU A 24 12.14 -25.82 -5.64
CA LEU A 24 11.49 -24.53 -5.54
C LEU A 24 10.01 -24.60 -5.91
N TYR A 25 9.67 -25.22 -7.05
CA TYR A 25 8.27 -25.41 -7.43
C TYR A 25 7.51 -26.23 -6.38
N SER A 26 8.10 -27.32 -5.89
CA SER A 26 7.54 -28.11 -4.79
C SER A 26 7.23 -27.25 -3.56
N PHE A 27 8.16 -26.38 -3.15
CA PHE A 27 7.95 -25.41 -2.07
C PHE A 27 6.77 -24.46 -2.34
N LEU A 28 6.66 -23.89 -3.55
CA LEU A 28 5.56 -22.98 -3.90
C LEU A 28 4.19 -23.68 -3.88
N LEU A 29 4.15 -24.93 -4.35
CA LEU A 29 2.97 -25.79 -4.34
C LEU A 29 2.56 -26.14 -2.91
N GLU A 30 3.49 -26.62 -2.10
CA GLU A 30 3.23 -26.99 -0.71
C GLU A 30 2.85 -25.81 0.16
N ASN A 31 3.12 -24.57 -0.26
CA ASN A 31 2.66 -23.36 0.43
C ASN A 31 1.39 -22.73 -0.17
N ASN A 32 0.84 -23.27 -1.27
CA ASN A 32 -0.26 -22.72 -2.07
C ASN A 32 -0.01 -21.25 -2.44
N ILE A 33 1.19 -20.95 -2.93
CA ILE A 33 1.60 -19.60 -3.36
C ILE A 33 2.00 -19.55 -4.84
N TYR A 34 1.81 -20.65 -5.57
CA TYR A 34 2.02 -20.69 -7.01
C TYR A 34 0.78 -20.20 -7.76
N TYR A 35 0.94 -19.09 -8.50
CA TYR A 35 -0.16 -18.38 -9.16
C TYR A 35 -0.94 -19.26 -10.14
N LYS A 36 -0.24 -19.92 -11.08
CA LYS A 36 -0.87 -20.66 -12.19
C LYS A 36 -1.85 -21.75 -11.73
N LEU A 37 -1.63 -22.34 -10.56
CA LEU A 37 -2.54 -23.35 -10.00
C LEU A 37 -3.58 -22.79 -9.02
N ASN A 38 -3.41 -21.55 -8.57
CA ASN A 38 -4.23 -20.94 -7.52
C ASN A 38 -4.66 -19.52 -7.90
N GLU A 39 -5.06 -19.28 -9.15
CA GLU A 39 -5.34 -17.93 -9.67
C GLU A 39 -6.42 -17.15 -8.90
N HIS A 40 -7.30 -17.86 -8.19
CA HIS A 40 -8.40 -17.32 -7.38
C HIS A 40 -8.00 -17.03 -5.92
N LEU A 41 -6.82 -17.49 -5.49
CA LEU A 41 -6.32 -17.33 -4.11
C LEU A 41 -5.00 -16.57 -4.04
N VAL A 42 -4.26 -16.54 -5.14
CA VAL A 42 -2.93 -15.96 -5.26
C VAL A 42 -3.02 -14.77 -6.21
N ALA A 43 -2.48 -13.63 -5.81
CA ALA A 43 -2.41 -12.41 -6.61
C ALA A 43 -1.65 -12.69 -7.91
N SER A 44 -2.15 -12.13 -9.01
CA SER A 44 -1.41 -12.17 -10.28
C SER A 44 -0.10 -11.39 -10.16
N PRO A 45 0.89 -11.63 -11.04
CA PRO A 45 2.12 -10.84 -11.06
C PRO A 45 1.85 -9.34 -11.14
N GLU A 46 0.82 -8.92 -11.88
CA GLU A 46 0.45 -7.52 -12.05
C GLU A 46 -0.18 -6.94 -10.78
N GLN A 47 -1.06 -7.69 -10.09
CA GLN A 47 -1.59 -7.26 -8.80
C GLN A 47 -0.46 -7.18 -7.74
N LEU A 48 0.47 -8.14 -7.75
CA LEU A 48 1.61 -8.13 -6.83
C LEU A 48 2.55 -6.94 -7.09
N ALA A 49 2.72 -6.55 -8.35
CA ALA A 49 3.53 -5.41 -8.77
C ALA A 49 2.98 -4.06 -8.26
N PHE A 50 1.73 -3.99 -7.78
CA PHE A 50 1.24 -2.82 -7.04
C PHE A 50 1.99 -2.60 -5.72
N MET A 51 2.51 -3.67 -5.13
CA MET A 51 3.05 -3.69 -3.77
C MET A 51 4.55 -3.95 -3.74
N VAL A 52 5.02 -4.90 -4.53
CA VAL A 52 6.43 -5.34 -4.58
C VAL A 52 7.06 -4.87 -5.89
N ALA A 53 8.24 -4.28 -5.80
CA ALA A 53 8.96 -3.79 -6.96
C ALA A 53 9.66 -4.98 -7.64
N LEU A 54 8.93 -5.66 -8.54
CA LEU A 54 9.39 -6.89 -9.17
C LEU A 54 9.91 -6.68 -10.59
N SER A 55 11.03 -7.34 -10.91
CA SER A 55 11.47 -7.59 -12.28
C SER A 55 10.71 -8.77 -12.90
N HIS A 56 10.80 -8.94 -14.22
CA HIS A 56 10.21 -10.08 -14.92
C HIS A 56 10.67 -11.41 -14.30
N ASP A 57 9.73 -12.33 -14.08
CA ASP A 57 9.90 -13.67 -13.52
C ASP A 57 10.61 -13.75 -12.15
N GLN A 58 10.70 -12.62 -11.43
CA GLN A 58 11.30 -12.59 -10.10
C GLN A 58 10.40 -13.29 -9.07
N LEU A 59 10.99 -14.22 -8.32
CA LEU A 59 10.27 -14.96 -7.28
C LEU A 59 9.99 -14.07 -6.07
N TYR A 60 8.73 -13.99 -5.64
CA TYR A 60 8.36 -13.45 -4.35
C TYR A 60 7.81 -14.53 -3.41
N VAL A 61 8.23 -14.51 -2.15
CA VAL A 61 7.73 -15.40 -1.09
C VAL A 61 7.38 -14.59 0.17
N PRO A 62 6.29 -14.92 0.89
CA PRO A 62 5.81 -14.11 2.02
C PRO A 62 6.52 -14.46 3.33
N CYS A 63 7.85 -14.47 3.34
CA CYS A 63 8.70 -14.67 4.50
C CYS A 63 10.05 -13.96 4.34
N SER A 64 10.81 -13.83 5.44
CA SER A 64 12.17 -13.31 5.37
C SER A 64 13.10 -14.25 4.62
N ASP A 65 14.14 -13.68 4.00
CA ASP A 65 15.17 -14.43 3.28
C ASP A 65 15.80 -15.51 4.16
N ALA A 66 16.06 -15.17 5.42
CA ALA A 66 16.58 -16.11 6.41
C ALA A 66 15.67 -17.34 6.60
N ILE A 67 14.36 -17.16 6.61
CA ILE A 67 13.40 -18.26 6.72
C ILE A 67 13.35 -19.06 5.42
N PHE A 68 13.30 -18.40 4.27
CA PHE A 68 13.31 -19.08 2.97
C PHE A 68 14.55 -19.98 2.81
N PHE A 69 15.76 -19.43 2.98
CA PHE A 69 16.98 -20.20 2.82
C PHE A 69 17.14 -21.29 3.89
N ASP A 70 16.63 -21.10 5.10
CA ASP A 70 16.59 -22.17 6.10
C ASP A 70 15.62 -23.30 5.69
N LEU A 71 14.49 -23.01 5.03
CA LEU A 71 13.56 -24.02 4.53
C LEU A 71 14.11 -24.79 3.32
N MET A 72 14.97 -24.16 2.50
CA MET A 72 15.61 -24.82 1.35
C MET A 72 16.78 -25.74 1.73
N LYS A 73 17.17 -25.80 3.00
CA LYS A 73 18.22 -26.73 3.46
C LYS A 73 17.71 -28.17 3.47
N ARG A 74 18.62 -29.13 3.29
CA ARG A 74 18.28 -30.57 3.38
C ARG A 74 17.90 -31.02 4.78
N GLU A 75 18.52 -30.42 5.80
CA GLU A 75 18.28 -30.76 7.20
C GLU A 75 17.48 -29.65 7.89
N LEU A 76 16.57 -30.03 8.79
CA LEU A 76 15.76 -29.11 9.57
C LEU A 76 16.63 -28.18 10.45
N PRO A 77 16.72 -26.87 10.15
CA PRO A 77 17.56 -25.98 10.93
C PRO A 77 16.96 -25.69 12.31
N PRO A 78 17.79 -25.40 13.34
CA PRO A 78 17.31 -25.07 14.68
C PRO A 78 16.34 -23.88 14.72
N ARG A 79 16.51 -22.90 13.82
CA ARG A 79 15.60 -21.74 13.70
C ARG A 79 14.20 -22.19 13.29
N ILE A 80 14.08 -22.97 12.22
CA ILE A 80 12.79 -23.47 11.71
C ILE A 80 12.13 -24.37 12.74
N ARG A 81 12.89 -25.23 13.43
CA ARG A 81 12.37 -26.03 14.55
C ARG A 81 11.74 -25.16 15.64
N ARG A 82 12.40 -24.07 16.03
CA ARG A 82 11.85 -23.11 17.03
C ARG A 82 10.59 -22.42 16.51
N GLU A 83 10.55 -22.02 15.24
CA GLU A 83 9.37 -21.38 14.63
C GLU A 83 8.19 -22.35 14.52
N TYR A 84 8.41 -23.62 14.16
CA TYR A 84 7.36 -24.65 14.22
C TYR A 84 6.89 -24.94 15.65
N GLY A 85 7.80 -24.92 16.64
CA GLY A 85 7.42 -25.00 18.04
C GLY A 85 6.60 -23.80 18.53
N ARG A 86 6.86 -22.60 17.99
CA ARG A 86 6.03 -21.41 18.21
C ARG A 86 4.67 -21.56 17.53
N ALA A 87 4.63 -22.04 16.30
CA ALA A 87 3.39 -22.31 15.57
C ALA A 87 2.50 -23.32 16.31
N TRP A 88 3.10 -24.36 16.89
CA TRP A 88 2.41 -25.32 17.74
C TRP A 88 1.75 -24.65 18.94
N ARG A 89 2.53 -23.89 19.75
CA ARG A 89 2.00 -23.21 20.94
C ARG A 89 0.83 -22.30 20.61
N ILE A 90 0.97 -21.49 19.57
CA ILE A 90 -0.10 -20.59 19.10
C ILE A 90 -1.39 -21.37 18.79
N ASN A 91 -1.29 -22.49 18.08
CA ASN A 91 -2.48 -23.28 17.74
C ASN A 91 -3.06 -24.03 18.94
N MET A 92 -2.23 -24.43 19.91
CA MET A 92 -2.72 -25.01 21.15
C MET A 92 -3.45 -23.97 22.00
N ASP A 93 -2.99 -22.73 22.03
CA ASP A 93 -3.71 -21.63 22.70
C ASP A 93 -5.08 -21.40 22.06
N VAL A 94 -5.17 -21.46 20.72
CA VAL A 94 -6.45 -21.41 20.00
C VAL A 94 -7.31 -22.61 20.37
N LEU A 95 -6.80 -23.84 20.27
CA LEU A 95 -7.56 -25.05 20.61
C LEU A 95 -8.10 -25.03 22.04
N ASN A 96 -7.32 -24.53 23.00
CA ASN A 96 -7.72 -24.41 24.40
C ASN A 96 -8.80 -23.36 24.62
N SER A 97 -8.91 -22.36 23.73
CA SER A 97 -9.97 -21.33 23.79
C SER A 97 -11.30 -21.76 23.17
N LEU A 98 -11.34 -22.89 22.45
CA LEU A 98 -12.56 -23.36 21.79
C LEU A 98 -13.51 -24.03 22.80
N PRO A 99 -14.83 -23.79 22.68
CA PRO A 99 -15.85 -24.41 23.52
C PRO A 99 -16.12 -25.86 23.09
N LEU A 100 -15.10 -26.72 23.17
CA LEU A 100 -15.16 -28.12 22.77
C LEU A 100 -15.19 -29.06 23.97
N ASP A 101 -15.85 -30.20 23.82
CA ASP A 101 -15.72 -31.32 24.74
C ASP A 101 -14.31 -31.94 24.69
N ASP A 102 -13.99 -32.76 25.70
CA ASP A 102 -12.66 -33.36 25.84
C ASP A 102 -12.31 -34.35 24.73
N HIS A 103 -13.30 -35.03 24.15
CA HIS A 103 -13.09 -36.00 23.07
C HIS A 103 -12.73 -35.28 21.77
N ALA A 104 -13.52 -34.29 21.36
CA ALA A 104 -13.28 -33.43 20.21
C ALA A 104 -11.93 -32.70 20.34
N ARG A 105 -11.64 -32.13 21.52
CA ARG A 105 -10.35 -31.47 21.79
C ARG A 105 -9.18 -32.43 21.64
N ARG A 106 -9.29 -33.66 22.17
CA ARG A 106 -8.26 -34.70 22.03
C ARG A 106 -8.04 -35.10 20.57
N ASN A 107 -9.10 -35.28 19.79
CA ASN A 107 -9.01 -35.65 18.38
C ASN A 107 -8.33 -34.55 17.55
N LEU A 108 -8.73 -33.28 17.73
CA LEU A 108 -8.09 -32.15 17.05
C LEU A 108 -6.63 -31.99 17.44
N ARG A 109 -6.29 -32.22 18.72
CA ARG A 109 -4.89 -32.20 19.19
C ARG A 109 -4.06 -33.28 18.51
N ILE A 110 -4.56 -34.51 18.42
CA ILE A 110 -3.88 -35.62 17.74
C ILE A 110 -3.69 -35.29 16.25
N PHE A 111 -4.71 -34.74 15.60
CA PHE A 111 -4.63 -34.32 14.20
C PHE A 111 -3.55 -33.24 14.00
N CYS A 112 -3.57 -32.17 14.80
CA CYS A 112 -2.58 -31.11 14.74
C CYS A 112 -1.17 -31.65 14.98
N LEU A 113 -1.00 -32.57 15.93
CA LEU A 113 0.29 -33.20 16.22
C LEU A 113 0.78 -34.03 15.03
N LYS A 114 -0.09 -34.80 14.38
CA LYS A 114 0.24 -35.56 13.17
C LYS A 114 0.69 -34.64 12.04
N ARG A 115 -0.01 -33.52 11.84
CA ARG A 115 0.36 -32.53 10.82
C ARG A 115 1.69 -31.85 11.14
N LEU A 116 1.94 -31.46 12.39
CA LEU A 116 3.22 -30.91 12.83
C LEU A 116 4.38 -31.89 12.63
N ARG A 117 4.20 -33.16 12.99
CA ARG A 117 5.22 -34.21 12.78
C ARG A 117 5.59 -34.34 11.30
N ARG A 118 4.60 -34.31 10.41
CA ARG A 118 4.83 -34.30 8.96
C ARG A 118 5.63 -33.07 8.53
N THR A 119 5.25 -31.88 9.00
CA THR A 119 5.96 -30.63 8.68
C THR A 119 7.39 -30.58 9.26
N LEU A 120 7.65 -31.22 10.40
CA LEU A 120 9.00 -31.36 10.94
C LEU A 120 9.88 -32.31 10.11
N LEU A 121 9.26 -33.27 9.43
CA LEU A 121 9.95 -34.28 8.63
C LEU A 121 10.32 -33.76 7.23
N PHE A 122 9.44 -32.99 6.59
CA PHE A 122 9.67 -32.42 5.25
C PHE A 122 10.17 -30.96 5.26
N HIS A 123 9.86 -30.21 6.32
CA HIS A 123 10.23 -28.79 6.55
C HIS A 123 10.10 -27.86 5.34
N ASP A 124 9.07 -28.08 4.54
CA ASP A 124 8.75 -27.43 3.28
C ASP A 124 7.69 -26.33 3.40
N ILE A 125 7.07 -26.15 4.57
CA ILE A 125 5.98 -25.19 4.81
C ILE A 125 6.49 -23.98 5.58
N ILE A 126 6.20 -22.77 5.09
CA ILE A 126 6.50 -21.53 5.81
C ILE A 126 5.81 -21.57 7.19
N PRO A 127 6.52 -21.27 8.31
CA PRO A 127 5.93 -21.38 9.65
C PRO A 127 4.60 -20.63 9.86
N SER A 128 4.44 -19.44 9.26
CA SER A 128 3.17 -18.70 9.29
C SER A 128 2.04 -19.40 8.53
N ARG A 129 2.36 -20.12 7.45
CA ARG A 129 1.41 -20.95 6.70
C ARG A 129 1.02 -22.20 7.47
N LEU A 130 1.93 -22.80 8.24
CA LEU A 130 1.60 -23.87 9.17
C LEU A 130 0.60 -23.38 10.22
N VAL A 131 0.85 -22.20 10.81
CA VAL A 131 -0.10 -21.57 11.74
C VAL A 131 -1.47 -21.45 11.08
N LYS A 132 -1.54 -20.85 9.88
CA LYS A 132 -2.80 -20.69 9.17
C LYS A 132 -3.51 -22.02 8.92
N ARG A 133 -2.81 -23.04 8.42
CA ARG A 133 -3.41 -24.34 8.09
C ARG A 133 -4.01 -25.02 9.32
N LEU A 134 -3.27 -25.04 10.43
CA LEU A 134 -3.77 -25.62 11.67
C LEU A 134 -4.95 -24.82 12.23
N THR A 135 -4.84 -23.50 12.28
CA THR A 135 -5.92 -22.63 12.79
C THR A 135 -7.20 -22.77 11.95
N SER A 136 -7.08 -22.86 10.62
CA SER A 136 -8.24 -23.11 9.76
C SER A 136 -8.93 -24.45 10.07
N VAL A 137 -8.17 -25.51 10.37
CA VAL A 137 -8.77 -26.81 10.75
C VAL A 137 -9.45 -26.72 12.11
N LEU A 138 -8.86 -25.99 13.06
CA LEU A 138 -9.42 -25.84 14.40
C LEU A 138 -10.77 -25.10 14.42
N ILE A 139 -10.96 -24.15 13.50
CA ILE A 139 -12.15 -23.27 13.43
C ILE A 139 -13.16 -23.75 12.37
N SER A 140 -12.82 -24.76 11.58
CA SER A 140 -13.71 -25.32 10.55
C SER A 140 -14.90 -26.18 11.05
N PRO A 141 -14.90 -26.84 12.22
CA PRO A 141 -16.03 -27.68 12.63
C PRO A 141 -17.33 -26.88 12.78
N ALA A 142 -18.45 -27.49 12.39
CA ALA A 142 -19.78 -26.86 12.37
C ALA A 142 -20.26 -26.35 13.74
N ASP A 143 -19.69 -26.86 14.85
CA ASP A 143 -20.04 -26.49 16.22
C ASP A 143 -19.22 -25.31 16.76
N VAL A 144 -18.22 -24.81 16.01
CA VAL A 144 -17.45 -23.61 16.39
C VAL A 144 -18.12 -22.39 15.78
N ASP A 145 -19.08 -21.83 16.51
CA ASP A 145 -19.72 -20.56 16.13
C ASP A 145 -18.73 -19.39 16.24
N GLY A 146 -18.12 -19.05 15.11
CA GLY A 146 -17.46 -17.77 14.90
C GLY A 146 -16.04 -17.63 15.46
N ASP A 147 -15.66 -16.38 15.72
CA ASP A 147 -14.31 -15.98 16.11
C ASP A 147 -14.03 -16.31 17.58
N PRO A 148 -13.11 -17.24 17.90
CA PRO A 148 -12.92 -17.73 19.26
C PRO A 148 -12.35 -16.68 20.21
N TRP A 149 -11.70 -15.63 19.69
CA TRP A 149 -11.09 -14.59 20.52
C TRP A 149 -11.86 -13.28 20.43
N LYS A 150 -13.10 -13.26 19.92
CA LYS A 150 -13.91 -12.03 19.86
C LYS A 150 -14.05 -11.37 21.24
N ALA A 151 -14.47 -12.12 22.25
CA ALA A 151 -14.63 -11.60 23.62
C ALA A 151 -13.28 -11.15 24.21
N ARG A 152 -12.22 -11.94 23.97
CA ARG A 152 -10.86 -11.59 24.39
C ARG A 152 -10.38 -10.29 23.74
N ARG A 153 -10.56 -10.13 22.43
CA ARG A 153 -10.23 -8.91 21.70
C ARG A 153 -11.00 -7.72 22.24
N SER A 154 -12.31 -7.87 22.45
CA SER A 154 -13.13 -6.78 22.99
C SER A 154 -12.69 -6.36 24.40
N ALA A 155 -12.34 -7.31 25.27
CA ALA A 155 -11.75 -7.00 26.58
C ALA A 155 -10.42 -6.23 26.46
N HIS A 156 -9.54 -6.66 25.55
CA HIS A 156 -8.29 -5.94 25.26
C HIS A 156 -8.55 -4.52 24.73
N THR A 157 -9.52 -4.34 23.84
CA THR A 157 -9.93 -3.04 23.29
C THR A 157 -10.48 -2.12 24.38
N ALA A 158 -11.32 -2.65 25.28
CA ALA A 158 -11.84 -1.92 26.43
C ALA A 158 -10.71 -1.45 27.38
N LEU A 159 -9.74 -2.32 27.67
CA LEU A 159 -8.55 -1.95 28.47
C LEU A 159 -7.74 -0.83 27.79
N GLN A 160 -7.58 -0.86 26.47
CA GLN A 160 -6.90 0.22 25.74
C GLN A 160 -7.67 1.54 25.89
N ALA A 161 -8.99 1.52 25.68
CA ALA A 161 -9.83 2.71 25.81
C ALA A 161 -9.78 3.28 27.24
N GLN A 162 -9.76 2.43 28.26
CA GLN A 162 -9.57 2.84 29.66
C GLN A 162 -8.18 3.45 29.90
N SER A 163 -7.13 2.83 29.36
CA SER A 163 -5.76 3.34 29.51
C SER A 163 -5.60 4.74 28.91
N LEU A 164 -6.21 5.02 27.75
CA LEU A 164 -6.22 6.34 27.10
C LEU A 164 -6.99 7.40 27.90
N LYS A 165 -7.85 6.99 28.84
CA LYS A 165 -8.57 7.88 29.75
C LYS A 165 -7.79 8.20 31.03
N ARG A 166 -6.73 7.47 31.35
CA ARG A 166 -5.90 7.71 32.53
C ARG A 166 -5.19 9.07 32.42
N GLU A 167 -5.34 9.90 33.44
CA GLU A 167 -4.67 11.21 33.53
C GLU A 167 -3.15 11.09 33.42
N VAL A 168 -2.57 10.08 34.07
CA VAL A 168 -1.12 9.80 34.01
C VAL A 168 -0.64 9.58 32.57
N LEU A 169 -1.36 8.78 31.78
CA LEU A 169 -0.96 8.51 30.40
C LEU A 169 -1.18 9.74 29.50
N ARG A 170 -2.28 10.46 29.69
CA ARG A 170 -2.56 11.71 28.98
C ARG A 170 -1.47 12.75 29.24
N ALA A 171 -1.11 12.98 30.49
CA ALA A 171 -0.02 13.86 30.87
C ALA A 171 1.29 13.47 30.18
N LEU A 172 1.65 12.19 30.17
CA LEU A 172 2.85 11.69 29.48
C LEU A 172 2.79 11.87 27.95
N LEU A 173 1.61 11.78 27.33
CA LEU A 173 1.44 12.03 25.90
C LEU A 173 1.57 13.53 25.57
N ASP A 174 1.04 14.40 26.43
CA ASP A 174 0.99 15.85 26.25
C ASP A 174 2.28 16.56 26.73
N GLU A 175 3.17 15.85 27.41
CA GLU A 175 4.43 16.40 27.91
C GLU A 175 5.27 17.03 26.79
N LEU A 176 5.79 18.23 27.05
CA LEU A 176 6.67 18.89 26.11
C LEU A 176 7.95 18.05 25.87
N PRO A 177 8.48 18.02 24.64
CA PRO A 177 9.74 17.33 24.36
C PRO A 177 10.88 17.92 25.20
N LEU A 178 11.83 17.08 25.62
CA LEU A 178 13.02 17.53 26.36
C LEU A 178 13.77 18.61 25.55
N GLY A 179 14.11 19.73 26.20
CA GLY A 179 14.76 20.88 25.57
C GLY A 179 13.83 21.92 24.94
N LEU A 180 12.52 21.86 25.21
CA LEU A 180 11.52 22.89 24.85
C LEU A 180 10.92 23.61 26.06
N ALA A 181 11.66 23.68 27.18
CA ALA A 181 11.25 24.49 28.32
C ALA A 181 10.99 25.93 27.83
N CYS A 182 9.79 26.44 28.09
CA CYS A 182 9.42 27.82 27.77
C CYS A 182 10.51 28.78 28.29
N PRO A 183 10.91 29.80 27.53
CA PRO A 183 11.55 30.94 28.15
C PRO A 183 10.55 31.46 29.18
N VAL A 184 10.92 31.37 30.47
CA VAL A 184 10.17 32.02 31.55
C VAL A 184 9.98 33.48 31.12
N PRO A 185 8.76 34.04 31.14
CA PRO A 185 8.60 35.45 30.83
C PRO A 185 9.48 36.23 31.82
N ARG A 186 10.41 37.03 31.28
CA ARG A 186 11.23 37.93 32.10
C ARG A 186 10.25 38.75 32.93
N GLN A 187 10.30 38.59 34.25
CA GLN A 187 9.56 39.44 35.17
C GLN A 187 9.91 40.90 34.86
N PRO A 188 8.95 41.84 34.87
CA PRO A 188 9.27 43.25 34.69
C PRO A 188 10.23 43.65 35.81
N ALA A 189 11.38 44.22 35.45
CA ALA A 189 12.34 44.74 36.40
C ALA A 189 11.62 45.77 37.31
N GLU A 190 11.60 45.48 38.61
CA GLU A 190 11.20 46.43 39.64
C GLU A 190 12.07 47.69 39.50
N GLN A 191 11.44 48.81 39.18
CA GLN A 191 12.07 50.12 39.24
C GLN A 191 12.31 50.46 40.71
N GLN A 192 13.53 50.17 41.17
CA GLN A 192 14.02 50.68 42.44
C GLN A 192 14.38 52.15 42.24
N THR A 193 13.43 53.01 42.58
CA THR A 193 13.66 54.45 42.76
C THR A 193 14.59 54.63 43.96
N ASP A 194 15.78 55.16 43.75
CA ASP A 194 16.48 55.86 44.82
C ASP A 194 17.06 57.20 44.37
N ARG A 195 16.81 58.18 45.23
CA ARG A 195 17.04 59.61 45.07
C ARG A 195 18.51 59.91 45.35
N HIS A 196 19.12 60.80 44.57
CA HIS A 196 19.92 61.94 45.07
C HIS A 196 20.37 62.81 43.88
N LYS A 197 19.80 64.00 43.76
CA LYS A 197 20.34 65.31 44.19
C LYS A 197 21.46 65.83 43.27
N THR A 198 21.09 66.88 42.56
CA THR A 198 21.88 67.86 41.83
C THR A 198 22.92 68.56 42.71
N ASP A 199 24.06 68.89 42.11
CA ASP A 199 24.87 70.12 42.20
C ASP A 199 26.22 69.75 41.54
N GLY A 200 26.90 70.50 40.68
CA GLY A 200 26.81 71.84 40.13
C GLY A 200 28.14 72.11 39.38
N LEU A 201 28.18 73.19 38.59
CA LEU A 201 29.34 73.90 38.03
C LEU A 201 30.11 73.36 36.78
N LYS A 202 29.80 74.03 35.65
CA LYS A 202 30.66 74.90 34.80
C LYS A 202 32.15 74.54 34.56
N THR A 203 32.55 74.54 33.27
CA THR A 203 33.49 75.46 32.54
C THR A 203 34.00 74.73 31.28
N ASP A 204 33.62 75.14 30.05
CA ASP A 204 34.26 76.09 29.12
C ASP A 204 35.32 75.50 28.17
N SER A 205 35.09 75.74 26.85
CA SER A 205 36.07 75.87 25.73
C SER A 205 36.91 74.63 25.35
N GLN A 206 37.40 74.38 24.12
CA GLN A 206 37.25 74.88 22.75
C GLN A 206 38.00 73.87 21.85
N ASP A 207 37.69 73.88 20.55
CA ASP A 207 38.57 73.57 19.40
C ASP A 207 39.05 72.14 19.05
N SER A 208 38.43 71.64 17.98
CA SER A 208 39.03 71.44 16.64
C SER A 208 39.52 70.05 16.17
N SER A 209 39.23 69.84 14.88
CA SER A 209 39.83 68.93 13.89
C SER A 209 39.29 67.50 13.71
N LEU A 210 38.46 67.37 12.66
CA LEU A 210 38.66 66.51 11.48
C LEU A 210 39.35 65.15 11.71
N THR A 211 38.64 64.05 11.43
CA THR A 211 38.76 63.29 10.17
C THR A 211 37.67 62.22 10.09
N ALA A 212 37.18 62.01 8.87
CA ALA A 212 36.23 60.99 8.49
C ALA A 212 36.69 59.58 8.87
N ASP A 213 35.77 58.75 9.37
CA ASP A 213 35.87 57.31 9.14
C ASP A 213 34.48 56.68 9.05
N ASP A 214 34.36 55.80 8.07
CA ASP A 214 33.17 55.11 7.63
C ASP A 214 32.58 54.24 8.74
N ARG A 215 31.30 54.44 9.06
CA ARG A 215 30.43 53.39 9.61
C ARG A 215 28.97 53.76 9.40
N LYS A 216 28.43 53.32 8.26
CA LYS A 216 26.97 53.20 8.05
C LYS A 216 26.38 52.35 9.20
N PRO A 217 25.24 52.74 9.79
CA PRO A 217 24.53 51.90 10.73
C PRO A 217 23.92 50.71 9.97
N ASP A 218 24.20 49.51 10.46
CA ASP A 218 23.63 48.27 9.95
C ASP A 218 22.10 48.31 9.96
N GLY A 219 21.55 47.75 8.90
CA GLY A 219 20.17 47.94 8.48
C GLY A 219 19.14 47.56 9.53
N LEU A 220 18.15 48.44 9.63
CA LEU A 220 16.78 48.13 10.02
C LEU A 220 16.38 46.78 9.38
N LYS A 221 16.26 45.71 10.17
CA LYS A 221 15.59 44.47 9.73
C LYS A 221 14.17 44.86 9.33
N THR A 222 13.85 44.75 8.06
CA THR A 222 12.50 45.02 7.55
C THR A 222 11.52 44.01 8.14
N ASP A 223 10.32 44.45 8.52
CA ASP A 223 9.29 43.63 9.21
C ASP A 223 8.96 42.30 8.50
N GLY A 224 9.22 42.20 7.19
CA GLY A 224 9.07 40.97 6.40
C GLY A 224 10.10 39.87 6.71
N GLN A 225 11.34 40.22 7.09
CA GLN A 225 12.38 39.24 7.43
C GLN A 225 12.19 38.66 8.83
N ALA A 226 11.77 39.49 9.80
CA ALA A 226 11.45 39.04 11.15
C ALA A 226 10.20 38.13 11.19
N ALA A 227 9.20 38.41 10.34
CA ALA A 227 8.01 37.57 10.22
C ALA A 227 8.32 36.19 9.61
N ASP A 228 9.22 36.13 8.63
CA ASP A 228 9.62 34.87 7.99
C ASP A 228 10.52 34.01 8.90
N GLU A 229 11.48 34.61 9.62
CA GLU A 229 12.29 33.94 10.66
C GLU A 229 11.41 33.35 11.78
N THR A 230 10.37 34.08 12.20
CA THR A 230 9.41 33.63 13.22
C THR A 230 8.52 32.48 12.71
N SER A 231 8.07 32.57 11.45
CA SER A 231 7.27 31.53 10.80
C SER A 231 8.03 30.22 10.63
N GLN A 232 9.30 30.29 10.22
CA GLN A 232 10.20 29.14 10.11
C GLN A 232 10.47 28.50 11.48
N SER A 233 10.67 29.31 12.52
CA SER A 233 10.85 28.83 13.90
C SER A 233 9.60 28.11 14.43
N LEU A 234 8.41 28.64 14.17
CA LEU A 234 7.13 28.00 14.54
C LEU A 234 6.90 26.69 13.78
N ARG A 235 7.29 26.62 12.51
CA ARG A 235 7.19 25.40 11.70
C ARG A 235 8.11 24.30 12.24
N ALA A 236 9.36 24.64 12.57
CA ALA A 236 10.31 23.71 13.16
C ALA A 236 9.83 23.20 14.53
N LEU A 237 9.26 24.07 15.36
CA LEU A 237 8.66 23.70 16.64
C LEU A 237 7.50 22.70 16.46
N ARG A 238 6.58 22.97 15.54
CA ARG A 238 5.46 22.06 15.23
C ARG A 238 5.94 20.70 14.77
N GLN A 239 6.92 20.66 13.87
CA GLN A 239 7.49 19.39 13.40
C GLN A 239 8.12 18.57 14.53
N ARG A 240 8.81 19.23 15.48
CA ARG A 240 9.36 18.56 16.66
C ARG A 240 8.25 17.97 17.56
N LEU A 241 7.18 18.72 17.80
CA LEU A 241 6.03 18.25 18.56
C LEU A 241 5.34 17.07 17.87
N ASP A 242 5.09 17.18 16.56
CA ASP A 242 4.46 16.14 15.77
C ASP A 242 5.27 14.83 15.81
N ARG A 243 6.59 14.94 15.65
CA ARG A 243 7.50 13.81 15.78
C ARG A 243 7.41 13.15 17.15
N THR A 244 7.45 13.94 18.22
CA THR A 244 7.36 13.43 19.60
C THR A 244 6.03 12.70 19.82
N THR A 245 4.90 13.32 19.48
CA THR A 245 3.59 12.70 19.66
C THR A 245 3.45 11.43 18.82
N PHE A 246 3.91 11.43 17.57
CA PHE A 246 3.93 10.23 16.73
C PHE A 246 4.75 9.11 17.40
N ALA A 247 5.95 9.42 17.88
CA ALA A 247 6.83 8.43 18.52
C ALA A 247 6.17 7.78 19.75
N ARG A 248 5.49 8.59 20.57
CA ARG A 248 4.79 8.10 21.76
C ARG A 248 3.58 7.24 21.41
N LEU A 249 2.77 7.66 20.43
CA LEU A 249 1.63 6.87 19.95
C LEU A 249 2.07 5.57 19.28
N ALA A 250 3.13 5.59 18.47
CA ALA A 250 3.74 4.39 17.89
C ALA A 250 4.31 3.46 18.97
N CYS A 251 4.94 4.02 20.01
CA CYS A 251 5.41 3.25 21.15
C CYS A 251 4.26 2.58 21.90
N LEU A 252 3.18 3.33 22.15
CA LEU A 252 1.98 2.81 22.79
C LEU A 252 1.33 1.69 21.97
N SER A 253 1.21 1.87 20.65
CA SER A 253 0.60 0.87 19.75
C SER A 253 1.43 -0.40 19.57
N ALA A 254 2.74 -0.35 19.86
CA ALA A 254 3.65 -1.49 19.82
C ALA A 254 3.57 -2.40 21.06
N HIS A 255 3.04 -1.91 22.18
CA HIS A 255 2.97 -2.63 23.45
C HIS A 255 1.56 -3.17 23.72
N ASP A 256 1.49 -4.19 24.57
CA ASP A 256 0.21 -4.76 25.03
C ASP A 256 -0.57 -3.76 25.90
N PRO A 257 -1.91 -3.76 25.88
CA PRO A 257 -2.73 -2.92 26.76
C PRO A 257 -2.28 -2.89 28.23
N GLU A 258 -1.86 -4.03 28.80
CA GLU A 258 -1.43 -4.11 30.20
C GLU A 258 -0.17 -3.28 30.47
N TRP A 259 0.72 -3.14 29.48
CA TRP A 259 1.91 -2.30 29.60
C TRP A 259 1.55 -0.83 29.81
N ALA A 260 0.49 -0.34 29.15
CA ALA A 260 0.00 1.03 29.28
C ALA A 260 -0.66 1.31 30.65
N LEU A 261 -0.97 0.25 31.41
CA LEU A 261 -1.46 0.34 32.79
C LEU A 261 -0.33 0.39 33.82
N GLY A 262 0.91 0.15 33.38
CA GLY A 262 2.09 0.11 34.25
C GLY A 262 2.54 1.46 34.81
N ASP A 263 3.72 1.41 35.43
CA ASP A 263 4.40 2.55 36.06
C ASP A 263 4.73 3.68 35.08
N ALA A 264 4.50 4.92 35.52
CA ALA A 264 4.71 6.12 34.73
C ALA A 264 6.20 6.34 34.35
N GLY A 265 7.13 6.01 35.26
CA GLY A 265 8.56 6.13 35.02
C GLY A 265 9.04 5.18 33.93
N ARG A 266 8.53 3.94 33.93
CA ARG A 266 8.76 2.96 32.85
C ARG A 266 8.24 3.46 31.50
N ILE A 267 7.01 3.95 31.46
CA ILE A 267 6.38 4.47 30.21
C ILE A 267 7.18 5.66 29.68
N ARG A 268 7.51 6.64 30.54
CA ARG A 268 8.33 7.82 30.20
C ARG A 268 9.68 7.43 29.60
N THR A 269 10.35 6.45 30.19
CA THR A 269 11.64 5.96 29.69
C THR A 269 11.52 5.32 28.31
N CYS A 270 10.46 4.54 28.07
CA CYS A 270 10.19 3.98 26.75
C CYS A 270 9.85 5.06 25.72
N PHE A 271 9.05 6.07 26.09
CA PHE A 271 8.73 7.21 25.23
C PHE A 271 9.98 7.99 24.84
N ALA A 272 10.86 8.33 25.78
CA ALA A 272 12.12 9.00 25.49
C ALA A 272 12.99 8.19 24.50
N ARG A 273 13.04 6.86 24.64
CA ARG A 273 13.73 5.99 23.68
C ARG A 273 13.08 6.00 22.30
N ALA A 274 11.75 5.93 22.25
CA ALA A 274 11.01 5.99 20.99
C ALA A 274 11.22 7.31 20.26
N GLU A 275 11.18 8.43 21.00
CA GLU A 275 11.46 9.78 20.49
C GLU A 275 12.86 9.87 19.88
N ALA A 276 13.88 9.36 20.58
CA ALA A 276 15.25 9.35 20.08
C ALA A 276 15.39 8.51 18.80
N ARG A 277 14.86 7.28 18.81
CA ARG A 277 14.94 6.38 17.64
C ARG A 277 14.18 6.91 16.43
N LEU A 278 13.03 7.54 16.64
CA LEU A 278 12.27 8.14 15.55
C LEU A 278 12.91 9.44 15.05
N ALA A 279 13.59 10.20 15.91
CA ALA A 279 14.33 11.39 15.51
C ALA A 279 15.42 11.11 14.47
N GLU A 280 16.09 9.96 14.56
CA GLU A 280 17.07 9.52 13.56
C GLU A 280 16.46 9.29 12.17
N LEU A 281 15.22 8.80 12.11
CA LEU A 281 14.56 8.41 10.85
C LEU A 281 13.60 9.46 10.29
N TRP A 282 13.15 10.41 11.12
CA TRP A 282 12.07 11.34 10.75
C TRP A 282 12.38 12.13 9.48
N ASP A 283 13.65 12.51 9.30
CA ASP A 283 14.07 13.28 8.13
C ASP A 283 14.19 12.45 6.86
N GLU A 284 14.32 11.13 6.98
CA GLU A 284 14.38 10.18 5.87
C GLU A 284 13.00 9.82 5.32
N VAL A 285 11.91 10.24 5.98
CA VAL A 285 10.53 9.88 5.60
C VAL A 285 9.75 11.14 5.14
N PRO A 286 9.78 11.50 3.83
CA PRO A 286 9.14 12.72 3.34
C PRO A 286 7.63 12.78 3.60
N ALA A 287 6.94 11.64 3.51
CA ALA A 287 5.49 11.55 3.67
C ALA A 287 4.99 11.94 5.07
N LEU A 288 5.83 11.84 6.12
CA LEU A 288 5.48 12.30 7.48
C LEU A 288 5.69 13.81 7.65
N LYS A 289 6.50 14.44 6.79
CA LYS A 289 6.77 15.89 6.78
C LYS A 289 5.85 16.65 5.84
N SER A 290 5.28 15.96 4.86
CA SER A 290 4.34 16.52 3.90
C SER A 290 3.01 16.88 4.57
N ARG A 291 2.15 17.58 3.83
CA ARG A 291 0.73 17.67 4.15
C ARG A 291 -0.03 16.96 3.05
N HIS A 292 -1.08 16.22 3.41
CA HIS A 292 -1.98 15.53 2.47
C HIS A 292 -1.49 14.20 1.87
N SER A 293 -0.44 13.60 2.43
CA SER A 293 -0.10 12.22 2.07
C SER A 293 -1.21 11.23 2.44
N THR A 294 -1.37 10.19 1.61
CA THR A 294 -2.19 9.02 1.89
C THR A 294 -1.33 7.97 2.60
N ILE A 295 -1.75 7.51 3.76
CA ILE A 295 -0.98 6.61 4.61
C ILE A 295 -1.75 5.30 4.78
N LEU A 296 -1.13 4.17 4.46
CA LEU A 296 -1.68 2.84 4.73
C LEU A 296 -1.15 2.34 6.09
N LEU A 297 -2.03 2.24 7.08
CA LEU A 297 -1.70 1.74 8.42
C LEU A 297 -2.09 0.27 8.54
N LEU A 298 -1.13 -0.60 8.88
CA LEU A 298 -1.32 -2.04 9.00
C LEU A 298 -1.38 -2.48 10.47
N CYS A 299 -2.39 -3.28 10.82
CA CYS A 299 -2.49 -3.90 12.14
C CYS A 299 -1.64 -5.17 12.28
N ASP A 300 -1.35 -5.58 13.53
CA ASP A 300 -0.68 -6.85 13.86
C ASP A 300 -1.58 -7.73 14.74
N ALA A 301 -1.25 -9.02 14.81
CA ALA A 301 -1.84 -10.03 15.69
C ALA A 301 -1.77 -9.71 17.18
N THR A 302 -1.04 -8.68 17.60
CA THR A 302 -1.02 -8.19 18.99
C THR A 302 -2.27 -7.40 19.36
N GLY A 303 -3.06 -6.93 18.39
CA GLY A 303 -4.20 -6.04 18.62
C GLY A 303 -3.77 -4.60 18.77
N GLY A 304 -4.47 -3.80 19.57
CA GLY A 304 -4.17 -2.37 19.76
C GLY A 304 -4.98 -1.41 18.88
N ALA A 305 -6.22 -1.77 18.53
CA ALA A 305 -7.07 -1.00 17.62
C ALA A 305 -7.32 0.44 18.11
N CYS A 306 -7.53 0.65 19.42
CA CYS A 306 -7.73 2.00 19.96
C CYS A 306 -6.49 2.88 19.76
N TYR A 307 -5.29 2.31 19.97
CA TYR A 307 -4.04 3.03 19.78
C TYR A 307 -3.75 3.33 18.30
N ASP A 308 -4.05 2.38 17.42
CA ASP A 308 -3.91 2.55 15.97
C ASP A 308 -4.84 3.65 15.45
N LEU A 309 -6.10 3.64 15.87
CA LEU A 309 -7.06 4.68 15.50
C LEU A 309 -6.68 6.03 16.10
N LYS A 310 -6.13 6.07 17.32
CA LYS A 310 -5.61 7.33 17.88
C LYS A 310 -4.43 7.87 17.08
N LEU A 311 -3.53 7.00 16.60
CA LEU A 311 -2.47 7.37 15.67
C LEU A 311 -3.03 7.82 14.32
N ALA A 312 -4.07 7.16 13.80
CA ALA A 312 -4.73 7.55 12.56
C ALA A 312 -5.35 8.96 12.66
N HIS A 313 -6.08 9.24 13.74
CA HIS A 313 -6.65 10.56 14.02
C HIS A 313 -5.58 11.64 14.14
N PHE A 314 -4.49 11.35 14.85
CA PHE A 314 -3.34 12.24 14.93
C PHE A 314 -2.77 12.62 13.54
N LEU A 315 -2.69 11.64 12.62
CA LEU A 315 -2.23 11.89 11.24
C LEU A 315 -3.27 12.69 10.44
N ILE A 316 -4.56 12.42 10.62
CA ILE A 316 -5.66 13.14 9.96
C ILE A 316 -5.70 14.61 10.39
N GLU A 317 -5.51 14.90 11.68
CA GLU A 317 -5.40 16.26 12.22
C GLU A 317 -4.27 17.08 11.56
N ARG A 318 -3.22 16.40 11.05
CA ARG A 318 -2.11 17.01 10.29
C ARG A 318 -2.37 17.13 8.79
N GLY A 319 -3.56 16.74 8.36
CA GLY A 319 -4.05 16.88 7.00
C GLY A 319 -3.83 15.66 6.12
N HIS A 320 -3.33 14.55 6.66
CA HIS A 320 -3.17 13.28 5.94
C HIS A 320 -4.51 12.58 5.70
N ARG A 321 -4.49 11.58 4.83
CA ARG A 321 -5.56 10.58 4.68
C ARG A 321 -5.02 9.25 5.18
N VAL A 322 -5.81 8.49 5.91
CA VAL A 322 -5.39 7.21 6.45
C VAL A 322 -6.30 6.11 5.95
N VAL A 323 -5.70 5.08 5.36
CA VAL A 323 -6.35 3.79 5.10
C VAL A 323 -5.87 2.83 6.18
N TYR A 324 -6.76 2.38 7.05
CA TYR A 324 -6.44 1.39 8.08
C TYR A 324 -6.81 0.00 7.60
N ALA A 325 -5.82 -0.88 7.47
CA ALA A 325 -6.03 -2.26 7.04
C ALA A 325 -6.13 -3.21 8.23
N VAL A 326 -7.32 -3.79 8.39
CA VAL A 326 -7.65 -4.78 9.41
C VAL A 326 -7.77 -6.17 8.79
N LYS A 327 -7.89 -7.22 9.61
CA LYS A 327 -8.05 -8.59 9.11
C LYS A 327 -9.49 -8.82 8.67
N ASN A 328 -9.69 -9.65 7.64
CA ASN A 328 -11.04 -9.94 7.17
C ASN A 328 -11.83 -10.80 8.19
N SER A 329 -11.13 -11.65 8.94
CA SER A 329 -11.71 -12.51 9.97
C SER A 329 -10.62 -12.96 10.95
N PHE A 330 -10.91 -13.93 11.82
CA PHE A 330 -10.07 -14.32 12.94
C PHE A 330 -8.59 -14.44 12.57
N TYR A 331 -7.79 -13.61 13.23
CA TYR A 331 -6.34 -13.70 13.25
C TYR A 331 -5.83 -13.18 14.60
N PHE A 332 -6.00 -13.99 15.64
CA PHE A 332 -5.56 -13.70 17.00
C PHE A 332 -6.21 -12.41 17.54
N ASN A 333 -5.39 -11.48 18.05
CA ASN A 333 -5.87 -10.20 18.58
C ASN A 333 -5.95 -9.10 17.52
N ALA A 334 -5.62 -9.38 16.25
CA ALA A 334 -5.75 -8.39 15.19
C ALA A 334 -7.23 -7.97 15.06
N PRO A 335 -7.52 -6.67 14.92
CA PRO A 335 -8.89 -6.21 14.70
C PRO A 335 -9.41 -6.70 13.35
N THR A 336 -10.73 -6.80 13.28
CA THR A 336 -11.49 -7.10 12.07
C THR A 336 -12.53 -6.02 11.80
N LEU A 337 -13.10 -5.98 10.58
CA LEU A 337 -14.20 -5.08 10.27
C LEU A 337 -15.40 -5.29 11.21
N GLN A 338 -15.70 -6.55 11.54
CA GLN A 338 -16.76 -6.90 12.49
C GLN A 338 -16.53 -6.30 13.89
N ASP A 339 -15.29 -6.29 14.37
CA ASP A 339 -14.96 -5.69 15.67
C ASP A 339 -15.25 -4.18 15.66
N LEU A 340 -14.95 -3.49 14.55
CA LEU A 340 -15.18 -2.04 14.41
C LEU A 340 -16.66 -1.67 14.36
N HIS A 341 -17.51 -2.57 13.83
CA HIS A 341 -18.96 -2.38 13.86
C HIS A 341 -19.56 -2.65 15.24
N THR A 342 -19.07 -3.64 15.96
CA THR A 342 -19.75 -4.17 17.15
C THR A 342 -19.15 -3.76 18.49
N ASP A 343 -17.87 -3.38 18.55
CA ASP A 343 -17.22 -3.04 19.80
C ASP A 343 -17.52 -1.58 20.21
N PRO A 344 -18.21 -1.34 21.34
CA PRO A 344 -18.58 0.00 21.77
C PRO A 344 -17.37 0.89 22.09
N ALA A 345 -16.21 0.31 22.43
CA ALA A 345 -15.00 1.07 22.70
C ALA A 345 -14.39 1.69 21.43
N LEU A 346 -14.77 1.21 20.24
CA LEU A 346 -14.29 1.71 18.94
C LEU A 346 -15.25 2.70 18.29
N HIS A 347 -16.54 2.71 18.66
CA HIS A 347 -17.60 3.52 18.02
C HIS A 347 -17.26 5.01 17.89
N GLU A 348 -16.69 5.61 18.93
CA GLU A 348 -16.29 7.02 18.89
C GLU A 348 -15.12 7.26 17.92
N LEU A 349 -14.17 6.32 17.88
CA LEU A 349 -12.97 6.42 17.05
C LEU A 349 -13.25 6.15 15.56
N VAL A 350 -14.35 5.48 15.22
CA VAL A 350 -14.72 5.16 13.83
C VAL A 350 -15.92 5.95 13.31
N ARG A 351 -16.49 6.88 14.11
CA ARG A 351 -17.70 7.63 13.76
C ARG A 351 -17.63 8.29 12.39
N ASP A 352 -16.50 8.92 12.08
CA ASP A 352 -16.26 9.67 10.84
C ASP A 352 -15.38 8.87 9.86
N ALA A 353 -15.42 7.53 9.95
CA ALA A 353 -14.67 6.63 9.09
C ALA A 353 -15.60 5.91 8.08
N CYS A 354 -15.07 5.63 6.88
CA CYS A 354 -15.70 4.73 5.94
C CYS A 354 -15.23 3.29 6.18
N LEU A 355 -16.13 2.41 6.63
CA LEU A 355 -15.86 0.98 6.73
C LEU A 355 -16.22 0.33 5.39
N CYS A 356 -15.22 -0.16 4.68
CA CYS A 356 -15.39 -0.74 3.35
C CYS A 356 -15.19 -2.26 3.39
N GLU A 357 -16.29 -2.99 3.19
CA GLU A 357 -16.33 -4.45 3.14
C GLU A 357 -15.98 -5.01 1.74
N ASN A 358 -16.07 -4.19 0.69
CA ASN A 358 -15.79 -4.65 -0.67
C ASN A 358 -14.28 -4.94 -0.84
N GLU A 359 -13.94 -6.20 -1.06
CA GLU A 359 -12.56 -6.69 -1.27
C GLU A 359 -12.03 -6.46 -2.69
N ALA A 360 -12.86 -5.98 -3.62
CA ALA A 360 -12.53 -5.82 -5.04
C ALA A 360 -12.85 -4.43 -5.63
N LEU A 361 -12.72 -3.36 -4.83
CA LEU A 361 -12.95 -1.98 -5.29
C LEU A 361 -12.11 -1.64 -6.51
N SER A 362 -12.72 -1.08 -7.54
CA SER A 362 -12.02 -0.47 -8.68
C SER A 362 -11.21 0.75 -8.26
N LYS A 363 -10.21 1.14 -9.07
CA LYS A 363 -9.43 2.36 -8.86
C LYS A 363 -10.32 3.60 -8.71
N LYS A 364 -11.35 3.72 -9.56
CA LYS A 364 -12.30 4.84 -9.55
C LYS A 364 -13.09 4.92 -8.24
N GLU A 365 -13.56 3.79 -7.73
CA GLU A 365 -14.27 3.73 -6.45
C GLU A 365 -13.36 4.07 -5.28
N LEU A 366 -12.14 3.51 -5.24
CA LEU A 366 -11.17 3.81 -4.19
C LEU A 366 -10.79 5.30 -4.18
N LEU A 367 -10.52 5.89 -5.35
CA LEU A 367 -10.22 7.32 -5.46
C LEU A 367 -11.41 8.20 -5.03
N ARG A 368 -12.64 7.78 -5.32
CA ARG A 368 -13.84 8.45 -4.80
C ARG A 368 -13.86 8.43 -3.27
N LEU A 369 -13.66 7.26 -2.66
CA LEU A 369 -13.62 7.14 -1.20
C LEU A 369 -12.51 7.99 -0.58
N LEU A 370 -11.33 8.05 -1.19
CA LEU A 370 -10.19 8.87 -0.76
C LEU A 370 -10.40 10.39 -0.91
N ARG A 371 -11.43 10.81 -1.65
CA ARG A 371 -11.86 12.22 -1.71
C ARG A 371 -12.93 12.54 -0.67
N GLU A 372 -13.84 11.59 -0.44
CA GLU A 372 -14.97 11.74 0.47
C GLU A 372 -14.56 11.58 1.94
N TRP A 373 -13.61 10.68 2.22
CA TRP A 373 -13.26 10.27 3.58
C TRP A 373 -11.78 10.49 3.90
N ARG A 374 -11.50 10.93 5.13
CA ARG A 374 -10.14 11.05 5.67
C ARG A 374 -9.64 9.77 6.33
N LEU A 375 -10.56 8.98 6.87
CA LEU A 375 -10.29 7.65 7.42
C LEU A 375 -11.11 6.62 6.65
N ILE A 376 -10.43 5.68 6.00
CA ILE A 376 -11.05 4.53 5.35
C ILE A 376 -10.51 3.29 6.05
N ILE A 377 -11.39 2.34 6.37
CA ILE A 377 -11.00 1.08 7.00
C ILE A 377 -11.37 -0.06 6.06
N ILE A 378 -10.39 -0.91 5.75
CA ILE A 378 -10.54 -2.02 4.80
C ILE A 378 -10.09 -3.33 5.42
N GLY A 379 -10.69 -4.43 4.97
CA GLY A 379 -10.14 -5.77 5.18
C GLY A 379 -8.95 -6.03 4.26
N ASP A 380 -7.87 -6.58 4.79
CA ASP A 380 -6.71 -7.02 4.00
C ASP A 380 -6.99 -8.29 3.16
N GLY A 381 -8.18 -8.88 3.28
CA GLY A 381 -8.61 -10.10 2.59
C GLY A 381 -8.07 -11.40 3.21
N THR A 382 -7.30 -11.32 4.29
CA THR A 382 -6.59 -12.47 4.84
C THR A 382 -7.05 -12.83 6.25
N ARG A 383 -6.74 -14.08 6.61
CA ARG A 383 -6.89 -14.65 7.96
C ARG A 383 -5.56 -15.20 8.47
N GLU A 384 -4.46 -14.61 8.01
CA GLU A 384 -3.10 -15.08 8.27
C GLU A 384 -2.13 -13.91 8.43
N ARG A 385 -0.86 -14.21 8.71
CA ARG A 385 0.21 -13.21 8.70
C ARG A 385 0.26 -12.53 7.34
N LEU A 386 0.61 -11.23 7.28
CA LEU A 386 0.67 -10.49 6.02
C LEU A 386 1.33 -11.32 4.92
N ASN A 387 0.57 -11.56 3.86
CA ASN A 387 0.97 -12.34 2.72
C ASN A 387 0.48 -11.59 1.48
N LEU A 388 1.35 -10.76 0.89
CA LEU A 388 1.01 -9.92 -0.26
C LEU A 388 0.57 -10.72 -1.50
N LEU A 389 0.83 -12.03 -1.53
CA LEU A 389 0.29 -12.91 -2.56
C LEU A 389 -1.18 -13.25 -2.34
N ARG A 390 -1.79 -12.97 -1.17
CA ARG A 390 -3.14 -13.43 -0.83
C ARG A 390 -4.07 -12.32 -0.34
N VAL A 391 -3.58 -11.09 -0.37
CA VAL A 391 -4.37 -9.91 0.04
C VAL A 391 -5.49 -9.63 -0.96
N SER A 392 -6.51 -8.92 -0.48
CA SER A 392 -7.61 -8.45 -1.32
C SER A 392 -7.11 -7.49 -2.40
N ILE A 393 -7.88 -7.38 -3.47
CA ILE A 393 -7.66 -6.40 -4.54
C ILE A 393 -7.72 -4.98 -3.96
N THR A 394 -8.73 -4.70 -3.12
CA THR A 394 -8.88 -3.41 -2.43
C THR A 394 -7.62 -3.06 -1.64
N PHE A 395 -7.04 -4.01 -0.90
CA PHE A 395 -5.78 -3.79 -0.18
C PHE A 395 -4.63 -3.47 -1.12
N SER A 396 -4.45 -4.23 -2.21
CA SER A 396 -3.37 -4.00 -3.16
C SER A 396 -3.45 -2.62 -3.83
N ARG A 397 -4.67 -2.15 -4.13
CA ARG A 397 -4.92 -0.79 -4.64
C ARG A 397 -4.69 0.27 -3.58
N ALA A 398 -5.13 0.05 -2.34
CA ALA A 398 -4.85 0.96 -1.23
C ALA A 398 -3.34 1.13 -0.98
N TRP A 399 -2.57 0.05 -1.09
CA TRP A 399 -1.11 0.10 -1.04
C TRP A 399 -0.55 0.95 -2.17
N LYS A 400 -0.99 0.72 -3.41
CA LYS A 400 -0.57 1.53 -4.56
C LYS A 400 -0.91 3.02 -4.37
N GLU A 401 -2.09 3.34 -3.88
CA GLU A 401 -2.51 4.75 -3.69
C GLU A 401 -1.89 5.41 -2.46
N ALA A 402 -1.27 4.65 -1.55
CA ALA A 402 -0.53 5.18 -0.43
C ALA A 402 0.76 5.89 -0.88
N ASP A 403 1.22 6.86 -0.09
CA ASP A 403 2.56 7.46 -0.16
C ASP A 403 3.50 6.80 0.86
N LEU A 404 2.94 6.25 1.94
CA LEU A 404 3.66 5.63 3.04
C LEU A 404 2.87 4.46 3.61
N VAL A 405 3.55 3.35 3.88
CA VAL A 405 3.02 2.22 4.64
C VAL A 405 3.59 2.25 6.05
N LEU A 406 2.70 2.31 7.03
CA LEU A 406 3.01 2.24 8.44
C LEU A 406 2.64 0.85 8.96
N ALA A 407 3.62 0.10 9.45
CA ALA A 407 3.43 -1.29 9.83
C ALA A 407 3.90 -1.56 11.26
N LYS A 408 2.97 -1.87 12.15
CA LYS A 408 3.32 -2.19 13.54
C LYS A 408 3.56 -3.68 13.75
N GLY A 409 4.41 -4.00 14.71
CA GLY A 409 4.62 -5.35 15.21
C GLY A 409 5.72 -6.14 14.48
N TRP A 410 6.30 -7.08 15.23
CA TRP A 410 7.43 -7.88 14.76
C TRP A 410 7.08 -8.76 13.56
N ARG A 411 5.82 -9.19 13.45
CA ARG A 411 5.36 -10.05 12.35
C ARG A 411 5.32 -9.30 11.03
N LEU A 412 4.99 -8.01 11.02
CA LEU A 412 5.08 -7.21 9.81
C LEU A 412 6.54 -6.88 9.49
N LYS A 413 7.31 -6.49 10.52
CA LYS A 413 8.74 -6.19 10.36
C LYS A 413 9.53 -7.33 9.73
N ASP A 414 9.35 -8.57 10.16
CA ASP A 414 10.08 -9.71 9.58
C ASP A 414 9.64 -10.04 8.14
N VAL A 415 8.39 -9.76 7.73
CA VAL A 415 7.97 -9.96 6.32
C VAL A 415 8.44 -8.81 5.43
N LEU A 416 8.31 -7.56 5.87
CA LEU A 416 8.59 -6.38 5.05
C LEU A 416 10.07 -5.98 5.05
N LEU A 417 10.74 -6.09 6.20
CA LEU A 417 12.16 -5.71 6.34
C LEU A 417 13.10 -6.90 6.33
N GLY A 418 12.61 -8.11 6.62
CA GLY A 418 13.42 -9.32 6.60
C GLY A 418 13.60 -9.93 5.20
N THR A 419 12.93 -9.40 4.18
CA THR A 419 13.11 -9.81 2.78
C THR A 419 14.05 -8.88 2.02
N SER A 420 14.80 -9.43 1.06
CA SER A 420 15.64 -8.68 0.13
C SER A 420 14.85 -7.92 -0.95
N HIS A 421 13.55 -8.18 -1.09
CA HIS A 421 12.72 -7.48 -2.07
C HIS A 421 12.57 -6.00 -1.73
N GLU A 422 12.57 -5.16 -2.75
CA GLU A 422 12.15 -3.78 -2.66
C GLU A 422 10.63 -3.66 -2.84
N PHE A 423 10.04 -2.58 -2.33
CA PHE A 423 8.60 -2.33 -2.42
C PHE A 423 8.32 -1.09 -3.25
N THR A 424 7.08 -0.97 -3.70
CA THR A 424 6.64 0.20 -4.48
C THR A 424 6.46 1.45 -3.64
N ARG A 425 6.34 1.31 -2.31
CA ARG A 425 6.09 2.41 -1.37
C ARG A 425 7.08 2.37 -0.21
N ASP A 426 7.32 3.54 0.36
CA ASP A 426 8.07 3.72 1.59
C ASP A 426 7.40 2.97 2.73
N ILE A 427 8.19 2.29 3.57
CA ILE A 427 7.69 1.49 4.68
C ILE A 427 8.39 1.90 5.97
N VAL A 428 7.61 2.24 6.99
CA VAL A 428 8.10 2.40 8.36
C VAL A 428 7.51 1.28 9.20
N CYS A 429 8.39 0.45 9.77
CA CYS A 429 8.02 -0.63 10.67
C CYS A 429 8.48 -0.34 12.09
N TRP A 430 7.62 -0.58 13.09
CA TRP A 430 8.02 -0.49 14.49
C TRP A 430 7.51 -1.65 15.33
N GLN A 431 8.19 -1.95 16.43
CA GLN A 431 7.84 -3.03 17.36
C GLN A 431 8.31 -2.72 18.78
N ALA A 432 7.67 -3.35 19.76
CA ALA A 432 8.22 -3.42 21.11
C ALA A 432 9.43 -4.36 21.15
N LYS A 433 10.48 -3.96 21.87
CA LYS A 433 11.69 -4.77 22.09
C LYS A 433 12.01 -4.78 23.58
N GLY A 434 11.41 -5.71 24.32
CA GLY A 434 11.46 -5.73 25.79
C GLY A 434 10.79 -4.47 26.38
N ASN A 435 11.50 -3.73 27.24
CA ASN A 435 11.08 -2.40 27.72
C ASN A 435 11.59 -1.28 26.80
N GLY A 436 11.48 -1.48 25.49
CA GLY A 436 12.10 -0.62 24.50
C GLY A 436 11.30 -0.56 23.22
N PHE A 437 11.75 0.30 22.33
CA PHE A 437 11.11 0.58 21.06
C PHE A 437 12.14 0.44 19.94
N ASP A 438 11.76 -0.23 18.87
CA ASP A 438 12.60 -0.45 17.71
C ASP A 438 11.79 -0.07 16.46
N VAL A 439 12.33 0.87 15.68
CA VAL A 439 11.75 1.38 14.44
C VAL A 439 12.79 1.29 13.33
N ALA A 440 12.33 0.99 12.13
CA ALA A 440 13.16 0.91 10.94
C ALA A 440 12.38 1.41 9.73
N PHE A 441 13.11 2.03 8.82
CA PHE A 441 12.62 2.57 7.56
C PHE A 441 13.17 1.74 6.40
N LYS A 442 12.35 1.51 5.38
CA LYS A 442 12.77 0.93 4.10
C LYS A 442 12.19 1.79 2.99
N PRO A 443 13.03 2.50 2.22
CA PRO A 443 12.57 3.29 1.09
C PRO A 443 11.99 2.39 0.00
N HIS A 444 11.11 2.94 -0.82
CA HIS A 444 10.70 2.29 -2.06
C HIS A 444 11.86 2.13 -3.04
N ALA A 445 11.69 1.22 -4.01
CA ALA A 445 12.65 1.01 -5.09
C ALA A 445 12.90 2.32 -5.87
N PRO A 446 14.17 2.71 -6.14
CA PRO A 446 14.49 3.99 -6.80
C PRO A 446 13.91 4.17 -8.20
N TRP A 447 13.64 3.07 -8.90
CA TRP A 447 13.07 3.04 -10.25
C TRP A 447 11.54 3.07 -10.25
N VAL A 448 10.88 2.88 -9.10
CA VAL A 448 9.42 2.94 -9.01
C VAL A 448 8.99 4.39 -8.87
N ARG A 449 8.22 4.87 -9.85
CA ARG A 449 7.58 6.18 -9.80
C ARG A 449 6.08 6.04 -9.58
N LYS A 450 5.55 6.78 -8.60
CA LYS A 450 4.09 6.93 -8.45
C LYS A 450 3.58 8.01 -9.41
N LEU A 451 2.64 7.66 -10.27
CA LEU A 451 1.86 8.62 -11.03
C LEU A 451 0.67 9.07 -10.20
N SER A 452 0.53 10.38 -9.98
CA SER A 452 -0.61 10.91 -9.25
C SER A 452 -1.88 10.90 -10.10
N GLU A 453 -3.04 10.93 -9.46
CA GLU A 453 -4.31 11.12 -10.16
C GLU A 453 -4.30 12.39 -11.04
N ARG A 454 -3.61 13.45 -10.58
CA ARG A 454 -3.46 14.69 -11.34
C ARG A 454 -2.63 14.48 -12.61
N ASP A 455 -1.54 13.71 -12.55
CA ASP A 455 -0.71 13.40 -13.71
C ASP A 455 -1.50 12.61 -14.75
N ILE A 456 -2.25 11.60 -14.29
CA ILE A 456 -3.06 10.74 -15.17
C ILE A 456 -4.21 11.54 -15.79
N ASN A 457 -4.89 12.38 -15.01
CA ASN A 457 -5.92 13.29 -15.52
C ASN A 457 -5.34 14.30 -16.52
N GLY A 458 -4.16 14.85 -16.27
CA GLY A 458 -3.48 15.76 -17.19
C GLY A 458 -3.15 15.10 -18.53
N LEU A 459 -2.70 13.84 -18.53
CA LEU A 459 -2.48 13.06 -19.75
C LEU A 459 -3.79 12.85 -20.52
N ALA A 460 -4.87 12.44 -19.83
CA ALA A 460 -6.18 12.28 -20.43
C ALA A 460 -6.70 13.60 -21.03
N ASP A 461 -6.59 14.71 -20.28
CA ASP A 461 -7.05 16.03 -20.71
C ASP A 461 -6.27 16.54 -21.93
N GLY A 462 -4.97 16.25 -22.02
CA GLY A 462 -4.17 16.53 -23.22
C GLY A 462 -4.64 15.74 -24.45
N ILE A 463 -5.02 14.47 -24.29
CA ILE A 463 -5.60 13.66 -25.37
C ILE A 463 -6.97 14.22 -25.78
N ILE A 464 -7.83 14.53 -24.81
CA ILE A 464 -9.17 15.09 -25.03
C ILE A 464 -9.09 16.45 -25.73
N ALA A 465 -8.12 17.30 -25.38
CA ALA A 465 -7.91 18.59 -26.04
C ALA A 465 -7.60 18.42 -27.54
N ARG A 466 -6.69 17.48 -27.89
CA ARG A 466 -6.39 17.14 -29.29
C ARG A 466 -7.62 16.60 -30.03
N MET A 467 -8.42 15.75 -29.38
CA MET A 467 -9.66 15.24 -29.97
C MET A 467 -10.67 16.36 -30.21
N ARG A 468 -10.79 17.30 -29.27
CA ARG A 468 -11.69 18.45 -29.38
C ARG A 468 -11.28 19.39 -30.51
N GLU A 469 -9.98 19.64 -30.66
CA GLU A 469 -9.43 20.43 -31.78
C GLU A 469 -9.73 19.76 -33.14
N ALA A 470 -9.52 18.45 -33.24
CA ALA A 470 -9.86 17.69 -34.44
C ALA A 470 -11.36 17.80 -34.76
N HIS A 471 -12.22 17.58 -33.76
CA HIS A 471 -13.66 17.69 -33.91
C HIS A 471 -14.10 19.09 -34.35
N ALA A 472 -13.55 20.14 -33.75
CA ALA A 472 -13.82 21.53 -34.13
C ALA A 472 -13.35 21.86 -35.56
N SER A 473 -12.32 21.17 -36.04
CA SER A 473 -11.80 21.29 -37.41
C SER A 473 -12.53 20.40 -38.43
N GLY A 474 -13.64 19.77 -38.04
CA GLY A 474 -14.39 18.84 -38.90
C GLY A 474 -13.67 17.53 -39.21
N ARG A 475 -12.60 17.21 -38.46
CA ARG A 475 -11.81 15.98 -38.63
C ARG A 475 -12.43 14.87 -37.78
N PRO A 476 -12.83 13.73 -38.37
CA PRO A 476 -13.42 12.65 -37.60
C PRO A 476 -12.39 12.03 -36.64
N VAL A 477 -12.80 11.83 -35.39
CA VAL A 477 -11.99 11.16 -34.36
C VAL A 477 -12.30 9.67 -34.39
N ILE A 478 -11.26 8.86 -34.61
CA ILE A 478 -11.32 7.41 -34.67
C ILE A 478 -10.59 6.84 -33.46
N PHE A 479 -11.29 6.08 -32.63
CA PHE A 479 -10.68 5.31 -31.55
C PHE A 479 -10.44 3.88 -32.03
N TYR A 480 -9.19 3.45 -32.08
CA TYR A 480 -8.83 2.11 -32.55
C TYR A 480 -8.49 1.18 -31.36
N SER A 481 -9.33 0.16 -31.19
CA SER A 481 -9.26 -0.91 -30.19
C SER A 481 -8.64 -2.17 -30.81
N CYS A 482 -7.55 -2.67 -30.23
CA CYS A 482 -6.85 -3.87 -30.73
C CYS A 482 -6.42 -4.83 -29.62
N ILE A 483 -6.13 -6.07 -29.99
CA ILE A 483 -5.64 -7.09 -29.06
C ILE A 483 -4.28 -6.67 -28.51
N ILE A 484 -4.18 -6.45 -27.19
CA ILE A 484 -2.91 -6.22 -26.49
C ILE A 484 -2.88 -7.10 -25.24
N GLY A 485 -1.80 -7.88 -25.08
CA GLY A 485 -1.56 -8.70 -23.89
C GLY A 485 -2.50 -9.91 -23.69
N SER A 486 -3.46 -10.13 -24.59
CA SER A 486 -4.44 -11.22 -24.46
C SER A 486 -4.01 -12.53 -25.13
N ILE A 487 -2.95 -12.49 -25.95
CA ILE A 487 -2.33 -13.68 -26.54
C ILE A 487 -1.03 -13.96 -25.78
N PRO A 488 -0.91 -15.11 -25.09
CA PRO A 488 0.26 -15.44 -24.28
C PRO A 488 1.57 -15.32 -25.06
N GLY A 489 2.57 -14.66 -24.48
CA GLY A 489 3.90 -14.46 -25.08
C GLY A 489 3.95 -13.50 -26.27
N GLN A 490 2.82 -12.92 -26.70
CA GLN A 490 2.72 -12.14 -27.95
C GLN A 490 2.55 -10.62 -27.74
N THR A 491 2.78 -10.09 -26.54
CA THR A 491 2.57 -8.66 -26.24
C THR A 491 3.44 -7.73 -27.10
N LYS A 492 4.71 -8.08 -27.35
CA LYS A 492 5.59 -7.29 -28.23
C LYS A 492 5.09 -7.30 -29.68
N THR A 493 4.68 -8.47 -30.17
CA THR A 493 4.06 -8.63 -31.51
C THR A 493 2.79 -7.79 -31.61
N ALA A 494 1.93 -7.87 -30.60
CA ALA A 494 0.69 -7.10 -30.52
C ALA A 494 0.93 -5.58 -30.60
N LEU A 495 1.92 -5.08 -29.85
CA LEU A 495 2.28 -3.65 -29.88
C LEU A 495 2.80 -3.22 -31.26
N ARG A 496 3.68 -4.01 -31.88
CA ARG A 496 4.20 -3.74 -33.23
C ARG A 496 3.08 -3.73 -34.27
N LEU A 497 2.19 -4.73 -34.20
CA LEU A 497 1.04 -4.87 -35.08
C LEU A 497 0.09 -3.68 -34.96
N ALA A 498 -0.24 -3.28 -33.73
CA ALA A 498 -1.06 -2.12 -33.45
C ALA A 498 -0.46 -0.83 -34.02
N VAL A 499 0.85 -0.61 -33.87
CA VAL A 499 1.55 0.55 -34.44
C VAL A 499 1.46 0.56 -35.97
N ALA A 500 1.73 -0.57 -36.62
CA ALA A 500 1.71 -0.70 -38.07
C ALA A 500 0.32 -0.43 -38.67
N ILE A 501 -0.74 -0.98 -38.05
CA ILE A 501 -2.12 -0.76 -38.51
C ILE A 501 -2.51 0.71 -38.32
N VAL A 502 -2.17 1.33 -37.18
CA VAL A 502 -2.47 2.76 -36.97
C VAL A 502 -1.73 3.64 -37.98
N ASP A 503 -0.47 3.37 -38.29
CA ASP A 503 0.27 4.11 -39.32
C ASP A 503 -0.38 3.98 -40.70
N HIS A 504 -0.84 2.77 -41.03
CA HIS A 504 -1.55 2.52 -42.27
C HIS A 504 -2.90 3.25 -42.32
N LEU A 505 -3.68 3.23 -41.24
CA LEU A 505 -4.93 3.97 -41.14
C LEU A 505 -4.71 5.48 -41.24
N GLN A 506 -3.64 6.02 -40.62
CA GLN A 506 -3.27 7.43 -40.72
C GLN A 506 -2.94 7.83 -42.17
N LYS A 507 -2.24 6.97 -42.92
CA LYS A 507 -1.94 7.19 -44.35
C LYS A 507 -3.21 7.15 -45.22
N ARG A 508 -4.14 6.24 -44.94
CA ARG A 508 -5.40 6.11 -45.70
C ARG A 508 -6.41 7.20 -45.38
N LEU A 509 -6.41 7.70 -44.15
CA LEU A 509 -7.35 8.69 -43.64
C LEU A 509 -6.58 9.91 -43.09
N PRO A 510 -5.88 10.68 -43.94
CA PRO A 510 -5.01 11.77 -43.49
C PRO A 510 -5.77 12.88 -42.74
N ASN A 511 -7.06 13.04 -43.04
CA ASN A 511 -7.93 14.02 -42.39
C ASN A 511 -8.53 13.51 -41.07
N ALA A 512 -8.42 12.22 -40.75
CA ALA A 512 -8.92 11.69 -39.47
C ALA A 512 -7.92 11.94 -38.33
N CYS A 513 -8.43 11.98 -37.09
CA CYS A 513 -7.63 11.96 -35.88
C CYS A 513 -7.71 10.56 -35.27
N ILE A 514 -6.64 9.77 -35.36
CA ILE A 514 -6.64 8.38 -34.89
C ILE A 514 -5.99 8.30 -33.51
N ILE A 515 -6.74 7.76 -32.55
CA ILE A 515 -6.32 7.54 -31.18
C ILE A 515 -6.19 6.04 -30.93
N ASN A 516 -5.03 5.61 -30.43
CA ASN A 516 -4.79 4.22 -30.04
C ASN A 516 -4.07 4.17 -28.68
N PRO A 517 -4.59 3.40 -27.71
CA PRO A 517 -3.95 3.14 -26.42
C PRO A 517 -2.48 2.77 -26.43
N ALA A 518 -2.07 1.94 -27.38
CA ALA A 518 -0.73 1.39 -27.52
C ALA A 518 0.36 2.46 -27.77
N ARG A 519 -0.02 3.64 -28.29
CA ARG A 519 0.93 4.74 -28.58
C ARG A 519 1.17 5.70 -27.41
N HIS A 520 0.44 5.53 -26.31
CA HIS A 520 0.48 6.45 -25.17
C HIS A 520 0.89 5.76 -23.87
N PHE A 521 1.65 4.67 -23.97
CA PHE A 521 2.25 4.02 -22.81
C PHE A 521 3.35 4.92 -22.23
N VAL A 522 3.23 5.25 -20.94
CA VAL A 522 4.24 5.99 -20.19
C VAL A 522 4.91 5.02 -19.23
N GLU A 523 6.24 5.01 -19.20
CA GLU A 523 7.01 4.20 -18.26
C GLU A 523 6.59 4.54 -16.80
N GLY A 524 6.26 3.52 -16.02
CA GLY A 524 5.72 3.65 -14.66
C GLY A 524 4.18 3.71 -14.57
N MET A 525 3.46 3.70 -15.69
CA MET A 525 1.99 3.57 -15.71
C MET A 525 1.60 2.09 -15.76
N ASP A 526 0.79 1.62 -14.82
CA ASP A 526 0.29 0.24 -14.83
C ASP A 526 -1.08 0.10 -15.52
N GLY A 527 -1.57 -1.14 -15.61
CA GLY A 527 -2.85 -1.45 -16.26
C GLY A 527 -4.05 -0.75 -15.64
N ASP A 528 -4.09 -0.55 -14.31
CA ASP A 528 -5.18 0.15 -13.62
C ASP A 528 -5.14 1.66 -13.92
N ASP A 529 -3.94 2.25 -14.02
CA ASP A 529 -3.75 3.65 -14.40
C ASP A 529 -4.17 3.91 -15.84
N LEU A 530 -3.72 3.04 -16.76
CA LEU A 530 -4.09 3.09 -18.17
C LEU A 530 -5.60 2.98 -18.34
N MET A 531 -6.22 1.99 -17.69
CA MET A 531 -7.66 1.79 -17.75
C MET A 531 -8.43 3.02 -17.26
N TYR A 532 -8.02 3.59 -16.12
CA TYR A 532 -8.66 4.80 -15.58
C TYR A 532 -8.52 6.00 -16.52
N MET A 533 -7.33 6.20 -17.09
CA MET A 533 -7.07 7.27 -18.06
C MET A 533 -7.93 7.10 -19.31
N TRP A 534 -7.94 5.90 -19.89
CA TRP A 534 -8.63 5.61 -21.14
C TRP A 534 -10.14 5.67 -21.00
N GLU A 535 -10.71 5.21 -19.88
CA GLU A 535 -12.16 5.34 -19.64
C GLU A 535 -12.58 6.82 -19.68
N ARG A 536 -11.77 7.73 -19.13
CA ARG A 536 -12.03 9.18 -19.19
C ARG A 536 -11.98 9.71 -20.62
N VAL A 537 -10.98 9.32 -21.41
CA VAL A 537 -10.85 9.73 -22.82
C VAL A 537 -11.99 9.18 -23.66
N GLN A 538 -12.32 7.90 -23.48
CA GLN A 538 -13.37 7.19 -24.20
C GLN A 538 -14.77 7.76 -23.93
N ARG A 539 -15.03 8.17 -22.70
CA ARG A 539 -16.30 8.79 -22.29
C ARG A 539 -16.38 10.29 -22.57
N SER A 540 -15.43 10.87 -23.29
CA SER A 540 -15.41 12.31 -23.61
C SER A 540 -16.53 12.75 -24.58
N GLY A 541 -17.18 11.81 -25.27
CA GLY A 541 -18.21 12.10 -26.28
C GLY A 541 -17.66 12.62 -27.61
N LEU A 542 -16.34 12.65 -27.78
CA LEU A 542 -15.67 13.19 -28.97
C LEU A 542 -15.38 12.13 -30.05
N ILE A 543 -15.60 10.85 -29.76
CA ILE A 543 -15.32 9.74 -30.69
C ILE A 543 -16.43 9.69 -31.75
N ASN A 544 -16.06 9.76 -33.03
CA ASN A 544 -16.99 9.61 -34.14
C ASN A 544 -17.09 8.13 -34.57
N ILE A 545 -15.95 7.44 -34.60
CA ILE A 545 -15.89 6.03 -35.01
C ILE A 545 -15.08 5.26 -33.97
N TRP A 546 -15.72 4.26 -33.37
CA TRP A 546 -15.05 3.27 -32.55
C TRP A 546 -14.73 2.05 -33.41
N PHE A 547 -13.45 1.80 -33.67
CA PHE A 547 -12.98 0.75 -34.56
C PHE A 547 -12.32 -0.37 -33.75
N PHE A 548 -12.99 -1.51 -33.65
CA PHE A 548 -12.45 -2.76 -33.14
C PHE A 548 -11.75 -3.57 -34.23
N GLN A 549 -10.50 -3.96 -33.97
CA GLN A 549 -9.65 -4.78 -34.82
C GLN A 549 -10.35 -6.09 -35.23
N THR A 550 -10.38 -6.37 -36.54
CA THR A 550 -10.86 -7.64 -37.11
C THR A 550 -9.71 -8.61 -37.39
N ALA A 551 -10.03 -9.86 -37.74
CA ALA A 551 -9.04 -10.83 -38.23
C ALA A 551 -8.36 -10.34 -39.51
N ASP A 552 -9.12 -9.78 -40.45
CA ASP A 552 -8.58 -9.19 -41.69
C ASP A 552 -7.60 -8.04 -41.41
N ASP A 553 -7.88 -7.20 -40.41
CA ASP A 553 -6.96 -6.13 -40.00
C ASP A 553 -5.65 -6.70 -39.45
N ILE A 554 -5.70 -7.83 -38.76
CA ILE A 554 -4.51 -8.53 -38.21
C ILE A 554 -3.67 -9.12 -39.35
N GLU A 555 -4.32 -9.81 -40.30
CA GLU A 555 -3.65 -10.35 -41.49
C GLU A 555 -2.97 -9.26 -42.31
N GLU A 556 -3.69 -8.16 -42.56
CA GLU A 556 -3.15 -6.98 -43.24
C GLU A 556 -1.99 -6.36 -42.43
N GLY A 557 -2.10 -6.32 -41.11
CA GLY A 557 -1.02 -5.82 -40.23
C GLY A 557 0.27 -6.65 -40.35
N PHE A 558 0.18 -7.98 -40.38
CA PHE A 558 1.35 -8.84 -40.60
C PHE A 558 1.93 -8.66 -42.02
N ARG A 559 1.07 -8.48 -43.02
CA ARG A 559 1.50 -8.13 -44.39
C ARG A 559 2.27 -6.81 -44.42
N LEU A 560 1.79 -5.78 -43.70
CA LEU A 560 2.47 -4.48 -43.59
C LEU A 560 3.83 -4.57 -42.88
N LEU A 561 3.98 -5.52 -41.96
CA LEU A 561 5.24 -5.81 -41.26
C LEU A 561 6.21 -6.68 -42.09
N ASN A 562 5.79 -7.21 -43.24
CA ASN A 562 6.52 -8.22 -44.02
C ASN A 562 6.91 -9.46 -43.19
N GLU A 563 6.03 -9.88 -42.28
CA GLU A 563 6.22 -11.06 -41.43
C GLU A 563 5.12 -12.09 -41.67
N PRO A 564 5.42 -13.40 -41.63
CA PRO A 564 4.38 -14.42 -41.66
C PRO A 564 3.54 -14.36 -40.38
N MET A 565 2.23 -14.49 -40.51
CA MET A 565 1.33 -14.51 -39.35
C MET A 565 1.55 -15.79 -38.53
N PRO A 566 1.88 -15.69 -37.23
CA PRO A 566 2.04 -16.86 -36.37
C PRO A 566 0.70 -17.58 -36.15
N GLU A 567 0.75 -18.90 -35.96
CA GLU A 567 -0.46 -19.73 -35.74
C GLU A 567 -1.33 -19.23 -34.58
N GLN A 568 -0.71 -18.65 -33.54
CA GLN A 568 -1.42 -18.14 -32.38
C GLN A 568 -2.33 -16.94 -32.70
N TRP A 569 -2.18 -16.30 -33.86
CA TRP A 569 -2.96 -15.13 -34.30
C TRP A 569 -4.06 -15.47 -35.31
N ILE A 570 -4.04 -16.66 -35.90
CA ILE A 570 -4.99 -17.08 -36.94
C ILE A 570 -6.43 -17.01 -36.40
N GLY A 571 -7.29 -16.31 -37.13
CA GLY A 571 -8.72 -16.18 -36.83
C GLY A 571 -9.05 -15.42 -35.54
N LYS A 572 -8.06 -14.76 -34.92
CA LYS A 572 -8.29 -13.92 -33.75
C LYS A 572 -8.66 -12.51 -34.18
N ASP A 573 -9.44 -11.84 -33.34
CA ASP A 573 -9.87 -10.46 -33.49
C ASP A 573 -10.00 -9.80 -32.10
N ALA A 574 -10.48 -8.57 -32.04
CA ALA A 574 -10.67 -7.83 -30.80
C ALA A 574 -11.51 -8.57 -29.75
N THR A 575 -12.37 -9.54 -30.12
CA THR A 575 -13.19 -10.32 -29.16
C THR A 575 -12.35 -11.22 -28.25
N TYR A 576 -11.10 -11.49 -28.63
CA TYR A 576 -10.14 -12.23 -27.82
C TYR A 576 -9.42 -11.35 -26.80
N SER A 577 -9.71 -10.05 -26.75
CA SER A 577 -9.10 -9.12 -25.80
C SER A 577 -10.04 -8.66 -24.70
N THR A 578 -9.60 -8.84 -23.45
CA THR A 578 -10.33 -8.36 -22.27
C THR A 578 -10.43 -6.84 -22.21
N GLY A 579 -9.40 -6.14 -22.70
CA GLY A 579 -9.42 -4.68 -22.87
C GLY A 579 -10.54 -4.29 -23.82
N CYS A 580 -10.57 -4.89 -25.01
CA CYS A 580 -11.60 -4.62 -26.01
C CYS A 580 -13.02 -4.98 -25.54
N THR A 581 -13.22 -6.02 -24.71
CA THR A 581 -14.54 -6.33 -24.12
C THR A 581 -15.05 -5.19 -23.23
N LYS A 582 -14.19 -4.62 -22.37
CA LYS A 582 -14.56 -3.47 -21.54
C LYS A 582 -14.83 -2.23 -22.40
N GLU A 583 -13.99 -2.01 -23.40
CA GLU A 583 -14.14 -0.92 -24.36
C GLU A 583 -15.45 -1.04 -25.15
N MET A 584 -15.88 -2.25 -25.53
CA MET A 584 -17.16 -2.48 -26.20
C MET A 584 -18.34 -2.11 -25.30
N HIS A 585 -18.29 -2.42 -23.99
CA HIS A 585 -19.31 -1.94 -23.04
C HIS A 585 -19.37 -0.41 -23.02
N ILE A 586 -18.22 0.26 -22.94
CA ILE A 586 -18.15 1.73 -22.93
C ILE A 586 -18.64 2.30 -24.26
N ALA A 587 -18.26 1.71 -25.40
CA ALA A 587 -18.69 2.14 -26.73
C ALA A 587 -20.21 2.11 -26.87
N LEU A 588 -20.86 1.02 -26.44
CA LEU A 588 -22.32 0.92 -26.46
C LEU A 588 -22.99 1.95 -25.55
N GLU A 589 -22.42 2.26 -24.39
CA GLU A 589 -22.95 3.29 -23.49
C GLU A 589 -22.79 4.71 -24.09
N VAL A 590 -21.62 5.00 -24.67
CA VAL A 590 -21.34 6.30 -25.32
C VAL A 590 -22.21 6.49 -26.55
N GLN A 591 -22.47 5.43 -27.33
CA GLN A 591 -23.35 5.47 -28.51
C GLN A 591 -24.79 5.79 -28.14
N LYS A 592 -25.28 5.29 -26.99
CA LYS A 592 -26.62 5.64 -26.50
C LYS A 592 -26.77 7.15 -26.24
N LEU A 593 -25.70 7.81 -25.81
CA LEU A 593 -25.67 9.25 -25.58
C LEU A 593 -25.33 10.05 -26.84
N ASN A 594 -24.66 9.44 -27.82
CA ASN A 594 -24.22 10.05 -29.07
C ASN A 594 -24.62 9.13 -30.25
N PRO A 595 -25.87 9.19 -30.73
CA PRO A 595 -26.39 8.26 -31.73
C PRO A 595 -25.64 8.28 -33.07
N GLU A 596 -24.99 9.40 -33.38
CA GLU A 596 -24.20 9.60 -34.60
C GLU A 596 -22.88 8.79 -34.59
N MET A 597 -22.44 8.32 -33.41
CA MET A 597 -21.20 7.56 -33.29
C MET A 597 -21.36 6.17 -33.90
N GLN A 598 -20.39 5.78 -34.73
CA GLN A 598 -20.37 4.47 -35.38
C GLN A 598 -19.47 3.51 -34.60
N ILE A 599 -19.91 2.25 -34.48
CA ILE A 599 -19.08 1.14 -33.99
C ILE A 599 -18.79 0.23 -35.18
N ARG A 600 -17.52 -0.02 -35.46
CA ARG A 600 -17.03 -0.88 -36.54
C ARG A 600 -16.21 -2.03 -35.96
N GLY A 601 -16.40 -3.23 -36.50
CA GLY A 601 -15.65 -4.42 -36.11
C GLY A 601 -16.57 -5.62 -35.89
N PRO A 602 -16.15 -6.61 -35.07
CA PRO A 602 -16.95 -7.78 -34.76
C PRO A 602 -18.28 -7.42 -34.06
N ASP A 603 -19.29 -8.29 -34.18
CA ASP A 603 -20.61 -8.07 -33.56
C ASP A 603 -20.48 -7.97 -32.03
N PRO A 604 -21.08 -6.96 -31.37
CA PRO A 604 -20.98 -6.77 -29.92
C PRO A 604 -21.32 -8.02 -29.09
N ARG A 605 -22.26 -8.86 -29.54
CA ARG A 605 -22.66 -10.10 -28.85
C ARG A 605 -21.53 -11.12 -28.77
N THR A 606 -20.53 -11.05 -29.65
CA THR A 606 -19.37 -11.96 -29.64
C THR A 606 -18.40 -11.63 -28.51
N PHE A 607 -18.32 -10.36 -28.08
CA PHE A 607 -17.47 -9.91 -26.97
C PHE A 607 -17.95 -10.41 -25.60
N PHE A 608 -19.26 -10.63 -25.44
CA PHE A 608 -19.89 -10.93 -24.13
C PHE A 608 -20.11 -12.42 -23.86
N ARG A 609 -19.60 -13.32 -24.71
CA ARG A 609 -19.73 -14.79 -24.53
C ARG A 609 -18.88 -15.36 -23.38
N ARG A 610 -18.15 -14.49 -22.69
CA ARG A 610 -16.97 -14.78 -21.89
C ARG A 610 -17.02 -13.88 -20.65
N GLY A 611 -17.37 -14.46 -19.49
CA GLY A 611 -17.73 -13.74 -18.27
C GLY A 611 -16.70 -13.87 -17.14
N GLU A 612 -16.40 -12.73 -16.53
CA GLU A 612 -15.60 -12.47 -15.32
C GLU A 612 -14.08 -12.67 -15.40
N TYR A 613 -13.33 -11.55 -15.38
CA TYR A 613 -11.88 -11.54 -15.51
C TYR A 613 -11.14 -10.77 -14.42
N GLY A 614 -10.13 -11.44 -13.88
CA GLY A 614 -9.35 -11.06 -12.70
C GLY A 614 -8.55 -9.77 -12.87
N VAL A 615 -8.30 -9.13 -11.74
CA VAL A 615 -7.56 -7.87 -11.65
C VAL A 615 -6.14 -8.02 -12.17
N GLY A 616 -5.69 -7.06 -12.98
CA GLY A 616 -4.33 -6.99 -13.51
C GLY A 616 -4.06 -7.84 -14.76
N LYS A 617 -4.97 -8.71 -15.19
CA LYS A 617 -4.78 -9.53 -16.40
C LYS A 617 -5.35 -8.87 -17.65
N TYR A 618 -4.56 -8.88 -18.73
CA TYR A 618 -5.03 -8.60 -20.10
C TYR A 618 -5.70 -9.82 -20.78
N PHE A 619 -5.82 -10.95 -20.09
CA PHE A 619 -6.40 -12.19 -20.60
C PHE A 619 -7.41 -12.84 -19.64
N ASP A 620 -8.24 -13.70 -20.21
CA ASP A 620 -9.32 -14.43 -19.57
C ASP A 620 -8.77 -15.55 -18.64
N ALA A 621 -9.18 -15.56 -17.36
CA ALA A 621 -8.78 -16.56 -16.35
C ALA A 621 -9.37 -17.97 -16.60
N THR A 622 -10.41 -18.08 -17.42
CA THR A 622 -11.01 -19.35 -17.86
C THR A 622 -10.29 -20.00 -19.05
N LEU A 623 -9.44 -19.26 -19.79
CA LEU A 623 -8.58 -19.84 -20.84
C LEU A 623 -7.45 -20.73 -20.25
N VAL A 624 -7.18 -20.64 -18.95
CA VAL A 624 -6.23 -21.50 -18.22
C VAL A 624 -6.90 -22.79 -17.72
N ARG A 625 -8.24 -22.89 -17.79
CA ARG A 625 -9.02 -24.04 -17.30
C ARG A 625 -9.26 -25.14 -18.35
N ARG A 626 -8.57 -25.14 -19.49
CA ARG A 626 -8.65 -26.22 -20.49
C ARG A 626 -7.30 -26.86 -20.74
#